data_AF-A0A955TSF0-F1
#
_entry.id   AF-A0A955TSF0-F1
#
_cell.length_a   1.000
_cell.length_b   1.000
_cell.length_c   1.000
_cell.angle_alpha   90.00
_cell.angle_beta   90.00
_cell.angle_gamma   90.00
#
_symmetry.space_group_name_H-M   'P 1'
#
loop_
_entity.id
_entity.type
_entity.pdbx_description
1 polymer ?
#
loop_
_entity_poly.entity_id
_entity_poly.type
_entity_poly.pdbx_seq_one_letter_code
_entity_poly.pdbx_strand_id
1 'polypeptide(L)'
;TLIRFEESLQDPQIWQKAVEAGCCTLYYGMESANERVLELMDKHARKSVIENNLREAAKAGIWNHVMAFYGFPGETREEAEETRQFLLDNKRFVHSVELFYFVAYRHTPMVRNPEKFGITIHKQAEYDMPLDYYYTLNDPGGISCLEAMQLAEEFYQKDFESWAVRVNAREHVFLYISKYGTNFLPQIYAMPAGQDLSRTDGVQGLITWPVAHAPSEKHVKSDAGMSRVVSHSTPQ
;
A
#
# COMPACT_ATOMS: atom_id res chain seq x y z
N THR A 1 10.40 -9.88 -0.78
CA THR A 1 11.10 -8.74 -0.18
C THR A 1 11.03 -7.58 -1.13
N LEU A 2 10.73 -6.38 -0.63
CA LEU A 2 10.76 -5.16 -1.43
C LEU A 2 12.21 -4.78 -1.71
N ILE A 3 12.49 -4.28 -2.90
CA ILE A 3 13.80 -3.73 -3.20
C ILE A 3 13.93 -2.32 -2.63
N ARG A 4 15.15 -1.93 -2.33
CA ARG A 4 15.48 -0.56 -1.91
C ARG A 4 15.72 0.30 -3.13
N PHE A 5 15.56 1.60 -2.94
CA PHE A 5 16.16 2.58 -3.84
C PHE A 5 17.66 2.65 -3.57
N GLU A 6 18.46 2.53 -4.61
CA GLU A 6 19.92 2.40 -4.51
C GLU A 6 20.60 3.30 -5.53
N GLU A 7 21.79 3.80 -5.18
CA GLU A 7 22.64 4.63 -6.08
C GLU A 7 23.05 3.86 -7.34
N SER A 8 23.29 2.55 -7.21
CA SER A 8 23.65 1.71 -8.35
C SER A 8 22.57 1.70 -9.43
N LEU A 9 21.30 1.79 -9.05
CA LEU A 9 20.17 1.84 -9.97
C LEU A 9 20.06 3.19 -10.70
N GLN A 10 20.98 4.13 -10.51
CA GLN A 10 21.06 5.31 -11.36
C GLN A 10 21.66 5.02 -12.74
N ASP A 11 22.38 3.90 -12.91
CA ASP A 11 22.97 3.52 -14.19
C ASP A 11 21.91 2.92 -15.15
N PRO A 12 21.64 3.55 -16.31
CA PRO A 12 20.73 3.02 -17.32
C PRO A 12 21.04 1.59 -17.79
N GLN A 13 22.31 1.16 -17.75
CA GLN A 13 22.71 -0.18 -18.18
C GLN A 13 22.15 -1.28 -17.26
N ILE A 14 21.93 -0.98 -15.97
CA ILE A 14 21.34 -1.95 -15.04
C ILE A 14 19.88 -2.21 -15.41
N TRP A 15 19.14 -1.18 -15.80
CA TRP A 15 17.75 -1.31 -16.24
C TRP A 15 17.64 -2.12 -17.54
N GLN A 16 18.55 -1.88 -18.49
CA GLN A 16 18.62 -2.69 -19.73
C GLN A 16 18.85 -4.17 -19.41
N LYS A 17 19.82 -4.47 -18.55
CA LYS A 17 20.08 -5.86 -18.10
C LYS A 17 18.88 -6.47 -17.38
N ALA A 18 18.17 -5.70 -16.56
CA ALA A 18 16.96 -6.16 -15.88
C ALA A 18 15.87 -6.54 -16.90
N VAL A 19 15.65 -5.71 -17.92
CA VAL A 19 14.69 -5.99 -19.00
C VAL A 19 15.11 -7.23 -19.80
N GLU A 20 16.40 -7.34 -20.19
CA GLU A 20 16.93 -8.52 -20.90
C GLU A 20 16.80 -9.82 -20.10
N ALA A 21 16.89 -9.73 -18.77
CA ALA A 21 16.66 -10.85 -17.86
C ALA A 21 15.16 -11.20 -17.67
N GLY A 22 14.25 -10.45 -18.28
CA GLY A 22 12.79 -10.66 -18.17
C GLY A 22 12.16 -10.02 -16.92
N CYS A 23 12.80 -9.02 -16.31
CA CYS A 23 12.21 -8.27 -15.21
C CYS A 23 11.04 -7.41 -15.71
N CYS A 24 9.82 -7.73 -15.26
CA CYS A 24 8.61 -7.01 -15.64
C CYS A 24 8.07 -6.10 -14.52
N THR A 25 8.35 -6.43 -13.26
CA THR A 25 7.81 -5.73 -12.08
C THR A 25 8.86 -5.56 -10.99
N LEU A 26 8.82 -4.42 -10.32
CA LEU A 26 9.62 -4.14 -9.12
C LEU A 26 8.73 -3.52 -8.03
N TYR A 27 8.94 -3.96 -6.80
CA TYR A 27 8.22 -3.49 -5.62
C TYR A 27 9.21 -2.80 -4.70
N TYR A 28 9.02 -1.51 -4.48
CA TYR A 28 9.90 -0.64 -3.72
C TYR A 28 9.35 -0.40 -2.32
N GLY A 29 10.21 -0.53 -1.32
CA GLY A 29 10.00 0.10 -0.02
C GLY A 29 10.55 1.51 -0.10
N MET A 30 9.65 2.51 -0.20
CA MET A 30 10.00 3.92 -0.09
C MET A 30 9.90 4.38 1.37
N GLU A 31 8.84 3.95 2.06
CA GLU A 31 8.50 4.31 3.43
C GLU A 31 8.20 5.80 3.62
N SER A 32 9.16 6.70 3.34
CA SER A 32 9.01 8.15 3.33
C SER A 32 9.81 8.76 2.17
N ALA A 33 9.42 9.93 1.67
CA ALA A 33 10.22 10.72 0.74
C ALA A 33 11.08 11.78 1.44
N ASN A 34 10.94 11.93 2.77
CA ASN A 34 11.73 12.84 3.57
C ASN A 34 13.01 12.16 4.08
N GLU A 35 14.17 12.78 3.79
CA GLU A 35 15.48 12.19 4.09
C GLU A 35 15.73 12.06 5.60
N ARG A 36 15.27 13.00 6.43
CA ARG A 36 15.40 12.90 7.89
C ARG A 36 14.60 11.72 8.44
N VAL A 37 13.37 11.51 7.95
CA VAL A 37 12.54 10.38 8.36
C VAL A 37 13.18 9.05 7.93
N LEU A 38 13.77 9.00 6.74
CA LEU A 38 14.53 7.82 6.28
C LEU A 38 15.75 7.55 7.18
N GLU A 39 16.48 8.58 7.60
CA GLU A 39 17.59 8.46 8.56
C GLU A 39 17.11 7.88 9.91
N LEU A 40 15.94 8.29 10.41
CA LEU A 40 15.35 7.71 11.62
C LEU A 40 15.08 6.19 11.49
N MET A 41 14.87 5.71 10.25
CA MET A 41 14.68 4.30 9.93
C MET A 41 15.99 3.55 9.64
N ASP A 42 17.15 4.18 9.80
CA ASP A 42 18.47 3.65 9.37
C ASP A 42 18.49 3.36 7.85
N LYS A 43 17.78 4.18 7.07
CA LYS A 43 17.77 4.14 5.61
C LYS A 43 18.42 5.39 5.06
N HIS A 44 19.46 5.20 4.25
CA HIS A 44 20.27 6.30 3.71
C HIS A 44 19.93 6.55 2.24
N ALA A 45 18.64 6.68 1.91
CA ALA A 45 18.18 6.91 0.56
C ALA A 45 17.93 8.40 0.31
N ARG A 46 18.54 8.95 -0.75
CA ARG A 46 18.33 10.35 -1.16
C ARG A 46 17.07 10.47 -2.00
N LYS A 47 16.31 11.54 -1.81
CA LYS A 47 15.06 11.81 -2.55
C LYS A 47 15.27 11.81 -4.07
N SER A 48 16.39 12.41 -4.51
CA SER A 48 16.79 12.44 -5.93
C SER A 48 17.07 11.05 -6.53
N VAL A 49 17.56 10.10 -5.72
CA VAL A 49 17.80 8.72 -6.13
C VAL A 49 16.47 7.98 -6.28
N ILE A 50 15.55 8.17 -5.34
CA ILE A 50 14.20 7.61 -5.40
C ILE A 50 13.51 8.07 -6.70
N GLU A 51 13.50 9.37 -6.96
CA GLU A 51 12.91 9.95 -8.18
C GLU A 51 13.51 9.36 -9.46
N ASN A 52 14.85 9.33 -9.54
CA ASN A 52 15.53 8.80 -10.72
C ASN A 52 15.21 7.33 -10.96
N ASN A 53 15.21 6.51 -9.91
CA ASN A 53 14.95 5.07 -10.03
C ASN A 53 13.50 4.80 -10.49
N LEU A 54 12.52 5.56 -10.00
CA LEU A 54 11.13 5.47 -10.48
C LEU A 54 11.03 5.84 -11.96
N ARG A 55 11.71 6.92 -12.36
CA ARG A 55 11.75 7.38 -13.75
C ARG A 55 12.39 6.36 -14.68
N GLU A 56 13.56 5.82 -14.32
CA GLU A 56 14.25 4.83 -15.15
C GLU A 56 13.49 3.50 -15.22
N ALA A 57 12.89 3.04 -14.11
CA ALA A 57 12.01 1.87 -14.14
C ALA A 57 10.84 2.07 -15.12
N ALA A 58 10.15 3.21 -15.04
CA ALA A 58 9.03 3.51 -15.93
C ALA A 58 9.46 3.60 -17.40
N LYS A 59 10.57 4.27 -17.68
CA LYS A 59 11.15 4.41 -19.01
C LYS A 59 11.61 3.07 -19.60
N ALA A 60 12.12 2.16 -18.77
CA ALA A 60 12.54 0.83 -19.17
C ALA A 60 11.36 -0.13 -19.45
N GLY A 61 10.11 0.29 -19.21
CA GLY A 61 8.94 -0.58 -19.37
C GLY A 61 8.70 -1.50 -18.17
N ILE A 62 9.39 -1.29 -17.05
CA ILE A 62 9.22 -2.07 -15.82
C ILE A 62 8.14 -1.43 -14.98
N TRP A 63 7.15 -2.22 -14.57
CA TRP A 63 6.12 -1.76 -13.65
C TRP A 63 6.73 -1.55 -12.26
N ASN A 64 6.58 -0.35 -11.70
CA ASN A 64 7.00 -0.06 -10.35
C ASN A 64 5.81 0.09 -9.40
N HIS A 65 5.94 -0.54 -8.24
CA HIS A 65 5.02 -0.42 -7.12
C HIS A 65 5.75 0.23 -5.95
N VAL A 66 5.17 1.31 -5.42
CA VAL A 66 5.77 2.08 -4.32
C VAL A 66 4.98 1.86 -3.04
N MET A 67 5.64 1.37 -2.00
CA MET A 67 5.07 1.28 -0.66
C MET A 67 5.62 2.40 0.23
N ALA A 68 4.73 3.15 0.85
CA ALA A 68 5.05 4.21 1.79
C ALA A 68 4.06 4.21 2.95
N PHE A 69 4.41 4.87 4.05
CA PHE A 69 3.49 5.02 5.17
C PHE A 69 3.72 6.32 5.90
N TYR A 70 2.68 6.79 6.58
CA TYR A 70 2.77 7.92 7.50
C TYR A 70 2.87 7.44 8.95
N GLY A 71 3.43 8.27 9.81
CA GLY A 71 3.43 8.09 11.26
C GLY A 71 4.58 7.27 11.77
N PHE A 72 5.74 7.31 11.10
CA PHE A 72 6.94 6.80 11.76
C PHE A 72 7.19 7.59 13.05
N PRO A 73 7.58 6.95 14.18
CA PRO A 73 7.86 7.70 15.40
C PRO A 73 8.91 8.80 15.18
N GLY A 74 8.51 10.04 15.45
CA GLY A 74 9.33 11.23 15.23
C GLY A 74 9.14 11.92 13.87
N GLU A 75 8.29 11.40 12.99
CA GLU A 75 7.86 12.07 11.75
C GLU A 75 6.88 13.21 12.08
N THR A 76 7.12 14.39 11.52
CA THR A 76 6.21 15.54 11.66
C THR A 76 5.18 15.55 10.54
N ARG A 77 4.13 16.36 10.72
CA ARG A 77 3.06 16.49 9.72
C ARG A 77 3.57 17.05 8.39
N GLU A 78 4.51 17.99 8.44
CA GLU A 78 5.12 18.62 7.28
C GLU A 78 5.92 17.61 6.45
N GLU A 79 6.56 16.63 7.11
CA GLU A 79 7.37 15.61 6.45
C GLU A 79 6.52 14.50 5.84
N ALA A 80 5.42 14.14 6.52
CA ALA A 80 4.38 13.29 5.94
C ALA A 80 3.79 13.96 4.67
N GLU A 81 3.53 15.27 4.72
CA GLU A 81 3.06 16.04 3.57
C GLU A 81 4.11 16.11 2.44
N GLU A 82 5.40 16.16 2.77
CA GLU A 82 6.46 16.07 1.76
C GLU A 82 6.40 14.74 0.99
N THR A 83 6.11 13.64 1.68
CA THR A 83 5.91 12.32 1.06
C THR A 83 4.69 12.30 0.15
N ARG A 84 3.57 12.91 0.60
CA ARG A 84 2.37 13.11 -0.24
C ARG A 84 2.71 13.86 -1.52
N GLN A 85 3.35 15.02 -1.40
CA GLN A 85 3.67 15.89 -2.52
C GLN A 85 4.64 15.22 -3.48
N PHE A 86 5.63 14.48 -2.97
CA PHE A 86 6.56 13.73 -3.79
C PHE A 86 5.87 12.71 -4.70
N LEU A 87 4.89 11.96 -4.17
CA LEU A 87 4.11 11.01 -4.98
C LEU A 87 3.31 11.72 -6.06
N LEU A 88 2.69 12.86 -5.74
CA LEU A 88 1.91 13.66 -6.68
C LEU A 88 2.76 14.25 -7.81
N ASP A 89 3.93 14.76 -7.49
CA ASP A 89 4.88 15.32 -8.47
C ASP A 89 5.41 14.23 -9.43
N ASN A 90 5.48 12.99 -8.95
CA ASN A 90 6.01 11.84 -9.68
C ASN A 90 4.94 10.88 -10.22
N LYS A 91 3.65 11.25 -10.18
CA LYS A 91 2.53 10.39 -10.59
C LYS A 91 2.69 9.76 -11.98
N ARG A 92 3.36 10.45 -12.92
CA ARG A 92 3.60 9.96 -14.29
C ARG A 92 4.58 8.80 -14.38
N PHE A 93 5.39 8.58 -13.34
CA PHE A 93 6.40 7.53 -13.28
C PHE A 93 5.99 6.41 -12.32
N VAL A 94 4.96 6.60 -11.51
CA VAL A 94 4.48 5.63 -10.52
C VAL A 94 3.29 4.87 -11.07
N HIS A 95 3.40 3.54 -11.18
CA HIS A 95 2.31 2.73 -11.74
C HIS A 95 1.31 2.27 -10.67
N SER A 96 1.83 1.98 -9.48
CA SER A 96 1.02 1.61 -8.32
C SER A 96 1.61 2.12 -7.04
N VAL A 97 0.74 2.46 -6.10
CA VAL A 97 1.12 2.96 -4.78
C VAL A 97 0.32 2.22 -3.71
N GLU A 98 0.98 1.94 -2.60
CA GLU A 98 0.35 1.57 -1.35
C GLU A 98 0.88 2.51 -0.27
N LEU A 99 0.09 3.53 0.04
CA LEU A 99 0.34 4.47 1.12
C LEU A 99 -0.54 4.11 2.32
N PHE A 100 0.05 3.84 3.48
CA PHE A 100 -0.69 3.43 4.68
C PHE A 100 -0.18 4.20 5.91
N TYR A 101 -0.45 3.69 7.10
CA TYR A 101 0.07 4.26 8.35
C TYR A 101 0.95 3.24 9.07
N PHE A 102 1.88 3.73 9.87
CA PHE A 102 2.86 2.91 10.51
C PHE A 102 2.25 1.99 11.58
N VAL A 103 2.60 0.70 11.52
CA VAL A 103 2.13 -0.34 12.43
C VAL A 103 3.32 -0.95 13.18
N ALA A 104 3.22 -1.03 14.50
CA ALA A 104 4.25 -1.61 15.36
C ALA A 104 4.17 -3.15 15.37
N TYR A 105 4.64 -3.77 14.29
CA TYR A 105 4.63 -5.23 14.18
C TYR A 105 5.50 -5.92 15.23
N ARG A 106 5.01 -7.05 15.71
CA ARG A 106 5.72 -7.92 16.65
C ARG A 106 7.10 -8.29 16.10
N HIS A 107 8.08 -8.37 17.00
CA HIS A 107 9.48 -8.69 16.70
C HIS A 107 10.27 -7.68 15.87
N THR A 108 9.71 -6.53 15.49
CA THR A 108 10.48 -5.43 14.87
C THR A 108 11.49 -4.82 15.84
N PRO A 109 12.58 -4.18 15.35
CA PRO A 109 13.57 -3.49 16.20
C PRO A 109 12.94 -2.48 17.15
N MET A 110 11.88 -1.83 16.68
CA MET A 110 11.15 -0.82 17.43
C MET A 110 10.31 -1.40 18.56
N VAL A 111 9.64 -2.52 18.37
CA VAL A 111 8.93 -3.21 19.48
C VAL A 111 9.92 -3.81 20.49
N ARG A 112 11.14 -4.17 20.04
CA ARG A 112 12.18 -4.70 20.93
C ARG A 112 12.87 -3.62 21.77
N ASN A 113 12.97 -2.39 21.26
CA ASN A 113 13.66 -1.27 21.92
C ASN A 113 12.83 0.03 21.77
N PRO A 114 11.60 0.07 22.28
CA PRO A 114 10.65 1.17 22.02
C PRO A 114 11.15 2.53 22.53
N GLU A 115 11.96 2.53 23.59
CA GLU A 115 12.59 3.73 24.15
C GLU A 115 13.53 4.43 23.15
N LYS A 116 14.22 3.67 22.28
CA LYS A 116 15.11 4.25 21.26
C LYS A 116 14.37 5.03 20.18
N PHE A 117 13.10 4.69 19.96
CA PHE A 117 12.23 5.32 18.97
C PHE A 117 11.23 6.29 19.61
N GLY A 118 11.37 6.56 20.91
CA GLY A 118 10.50 7.50 21.61
C GLY A 118 9.04 7.05 21.68
N ILE A 119 8.77 5.74 21.76
CA ILE A 119 7.41 5.21 21.89
C ILE A 119 7.22 4.37 23.15
N THR A 120 5.96 4.20 23.55
CA THR A 120 5.52 3.24 24.57
C THR A 120 4.60 2.22 23.92
N ILE A 121 4.91 0.93 24.04
CA ILE A 121 4.12 -0.17 23.50
C ILE A 121 3.09 -0.65 24.53
N HIS A 122 1.83 -0.73 24.12
CA HIS A 122 0.71 -1.21 24.93
C HIS A 122 0.40 -2.66 24.56
N LYS A 123 0.79 -3.60 25.43
CA LYS A 123 0.51 -5.04 25.25
C LYS A 123 -0.80 -5.40 25.94
N GLN A 124 -1.71 -6.05 25.22
CA GLN A 124 -2.93 -6.61 25.81
C GLN A 124 -2.65 -8.05 26.23
N ALA A 125 -2.71 -8.34 27.53
CA ALA A 125 -2.43 -9.67 28.08
C ALA A 125 -3.42 -10.74 27.63
N GLU A 126 -4.61 -10.34 27.18
CA GLU A 126 -5.69 -11.23 26.71
C GLU A 126 -5.47 -11.74 25.29
N TYR A 127 -4.54 -11.15 24.52
CA TYR A 127 -4.22 -11.60 23.18
C TYR A 127 -3.04 -12.57 23.21
N ASP A 128 -3.29 -13.83 22.87
CA ASP A 128 -2.27 -14.88 22.85
C ASP A 128 -1.34 -14.79 21.62
N MET A 129 -1.81 -14.17 20.53
CA MET A 129 -1.08 -14.03 19.27
C MET A 129 -1.22 -12.65 18.62
N PRO A 130 -0.84 -11.55 19.30
CA PRO A 130 -0.83 -10.23 18.66
C PRO A 130 0.24 -10.21 17.56
N LEU A 131 -0.16 -9.78 16.37
CA LEU A 131 0.75 -9.57 15.23
C LEU A 131 1.38 -8.18 15.26
N ASP A 132 0.70 -7.23 15.87
CA ASP A 132 1.07 -5.84 16.06
C ASP A 132 0.64 -5.36 17.45
N TYR A 133 1.14 -4.19 17.84
CA TYR A 133 0.82 -3.57 19.12
C TYR A 133 0.37 -2.14 18.94
N TYR A 134 -0.55 -1.70 19.79
CA TYR A 134 -0.82 -0.29 19.97
C TYR A 134 0.39 0.39 20.62
N TYR A 135 0.63 1.65 20.25
CA TYR A 135 1.71 2.45 20.82
C TYR A 135 1.27 3.90 20.97
N THR A 136 1.95 4.60 21.87
CA THR A 136 1.84 6.06 22.02
C THR A 136 3.22 6.68 21.88
N LEU A 137 3.28 7.87 21.29
CA LEU A 137 4.52 8.66 21.27
C LEU A 137 4.82 9.20 22.67
N ASN A 138 6.09 9.19 23.06
CA ASN A 138 6.55 9.75 24.32
C ASN A 138 6.71 11.28 24.23
N ASP A 139 6.93 11.81 23.03
CA ASP A 139 7.04 13.23 22.72
C ASP A 139 5.88 13.66 21.82
N PRO A 140 5.18 14.79 22.12
CA PRO A 140 4.10 15.32 21.28
C PRO A 140 4.55 15.89 19.92
N GLY A 141 5.85 15.97 19.62
CA GLY A 141 6.35 16.60 18.39
C GLY A 141 6.08 15.82 17.09
N GLY A 142 5.72 14.54 17.15
CA GLY A 142 5.40 13.71 15.99
C GLY A 142 3.90 13.53 15.75
N ILE A 143 3.53 13.03 14.57
CA ILE A 143 2.13 12.69 14.29
C ILE A 143 1.72 11.40 15.01
N SER A 144 0.54 11.42 15.64
CA SER A 144 -0.03 10.24 16.28
C SER A 144 -0.46 9.19 15.25
N CYS A 145 -0.62 7.94 15.69
CA CYS A 145 -1.14 6.87 14.84
C CYS A 145 -2.53 7.20 14.24
N LEU A 146 -3.37 7.93 14.99
CA LEU A 146 -4.69 8.34 14.52
C LEU A 146 -4.58 9.40 13.42
N GLU A 147 -3.71 10.40 13.59
CA GLU A 147 -3.46 11.43 12.58
C GLU A 147 -2.83 10.82 11.32
N ALA A 148 -1.88 9.89 11.46
CA ALA A 148 -1.29 9.16 10.34
C ALA A 148 -2.35 8.36 9.55
N MET A 149 -3.28 7.70 10.25
CA MET A 149 -4.39 6.99 9.62
C MET A 149 -5.31 7.95 8.85
N GLN A 150 -5.63 9.12 9.43
CA GLN A 150 -6.42 10.15 8.77
C GLN A 150 -5.71 10.69 7.52
N LEU A 151 -4.42 11.00 7.60
CA LEU A 151 -3.64 11.46 6.45
C LEU A 151 -3.62 10.43 5.31
N ALA A 152 -3.47 9.14 5.64
CA ALA A 152 -3.52 8.07 4.65
C ALA A 152 -4.90 7.97 3.98
N GLU A 153 -5.98 8.08 4.75
CA GLU A 153 -7.34 8.09 4.23
C GLU A 153 -7.59 9.32 3.33
N GLU A 154 -7.18 10.51 3.76
CA GLU A 154 -7.32 11.75 3.00
C GLU A 154 -6.62 11.68 1.63
N PHE A 155 -5.43 11.08 1.57
CA PHE A 155 -4.72 10.85 0.32
C PHE A 155 -5.56 10.00 -0.66
N TYR A 156 -6.17 8.91 -0.20
CA TYR A 156 -6.99 8.08 -1.08
C TYR A 156 -8.29 8.75 -1.51
N GLN A 157 -8.86 9.60 -0.67
CA GLN A 157 -10.11 10.30 -0.98
C GLN A 157 -9.91 11.49 -1.93
N LYS A 158 -8.82 12.24 -1.77
CA LYS A 158 -8.64 13.53 -2.47
C LYS A 158 -7.65 13.44 -3.63
N ASP A 159 -6.66 12.57 -3.53
CA ASP A 159 -5.45 12.68 -4.33
C ASP A 159 -5.16 11.46 -5.19
N PHE A 160 -5.74 10.30 -4.89
CA PHE A 160 -5.37 9.03 -5.51
C PHE A 160 -6.13 8.71 -6.82
N GLU A 161 -7.12 9.51 -7.21
CA GLU A 161 -7.99 9.14 -8.34
C GLU A 161 -7.23 8.95 -9.67
N SER A 162 -7.35 7.72 -10.20
CA SER A 162 -7.03 7.22 -11.56
C SER A 162 -5.59 7.34 -12.07
N TRP A 163 -4.61 7.86 -11.32
CA TRP A 163 -3.22 7.96 -11.80
C TRP A 163 -2.32 6.81 -11.37
N ALA A 164 -2.71 6.01 -10.37
CA ALA A 164 -2.02 4.81 -9.93
C ALA A 164 -3.01 3.69 -9.58
N VAL A 165 -2.51 2.45 -9.57
CA VAL A 165 -3.28 1.28 -9.12
C VAL A 165 -3.02 1.04 -7.63
N ARG A 166 -4.09 0.87 -6.84
CA ARG A 166 -3.99 0.37 -5.47
C ARG A 166 -3.98 -1.15 -5.53
N VAL A 167 -2.86 -1.77 -5.20
CA VAL A 167 -2.64 -3.21 -5.41
C VAL A 167 -2.73 -3.94 -4.06
N ASN A 168 -3.80 -4.71 -3.85
CA ASN A 168 -3.90 -5.65 -2.74
C ASN A 168 -3.41 -7.07 -3.12
N ALA A 169 -3.26 -7.36 -4.41
CA ALA A 169 -2.82 -8.66 -4.93
C ALA A 169 -1.81 -8.47 -6.07
N ARG A 170 -0.54 -8.78 -5.78
CA ARG A 170 0.60 -8.52 -6.67
C ARG A 170 0.54 -9.36 -7.94
N GLU A 171 -0.01 -10.56 -7.81
CA GLU A 171 -0.16 -11.59 -8.83
C GLU A 171 -1.06 -11.09 -9.97
N HIS A 172 -2.08 -10.30 -9.65
CA HIS A 172 -2.99 -9.77 -10.66
C HIS A 172 -2.24 -8.87 -11.63
N VAL A 173 -1.49 -7.89 -11.11
CA VAL A 173 -0.70 -6.96 -11.93
C VAL A 173 0.26 -7.72 -12.84
N PHE A 174 0.93 -8.75 -12.32
CA PHE A 174 1.82 -9.59 -13.12
C PHE A 174 1.09 -10.27 -14.29
N LEU A 175 -0.12 -10.80 -14.07
CA LEU A 175 -0.93 -11.41 -15.14
C LEU A 175 -1.31 -10.39 -16.22
N TYR A 176 -1.65 -9.14 -15.85
CA TYR A 176 -1.91 -8.09 -16.83
C TYR A 176 -0.65 -7.74 -17.62
N ILE A 177 0.48 -7.52 -16.97
CA ILE A 177 1.74 -7.21 -17.67
C ILE A 177 2.12 -8.36 -18.61
N SER A 178 2.01 -9.61 -18.17
CA SER A 178 2.28 -10.78 -19.02
C SER A 178 1.32 -10.89 -20.20
N LYS A 179 0.05 -10.51 -20.04
CA LYS A 179 -0.95 -10.56 -21.11
C LYS A 179 -0.77 -9.44 -22.15
N TYR A 180 -0.47 -8.23 -21.70
CA TYR A 180 -0.43 -7.04 -22.56
C TYR A 180 1.00 -6.67 -23.00
N GLY A 181 2.03 -7.22 -22.36
CA GLY A 181 3.44 -6.99 -22.70
C GLY A 181 3.93 -5.57 -22.42
N THR A 182 3.24 -4.82 -21.56
CA THR A 182 3.55 -3.41 -21.26
C THR A 182 3.23 -3.05 -19.81
N ASN A 183 3.92 -2.04 -19.29
CA ASN A 183 3.61 -1.42 -18.00
C ASN A 183 2.50 -0.35 -18.11
N PHE A 184 2.07 0.03 -19.32
CA PHE A 184 0.93 0.91 -19.52
C PHE A 184 -0.38 0.11 -19.57
N LEU A 185 -1.12 0.08 -18.46
CA LEU A 185 -2.30 -0.77 -18.28
C LEU A 185 -3.57 0.02 -17.96
N PRO A 186 -4.08 0.88 -18.86
CA PRO A 186 -5.27 1.73 -18.61
C PRO A 186 -6.50 0.95 -18.11
N GLN A 187 -6.60 -0.33 -18.46
CA GLN A 187 -7.70 -1.22 -18.10
C GLN A 187 -7.82 -1.58 -16.62
N ILE A 188 -6.77 -1.38 -15.81
CA ILE A 188 -6.77 -1.66 -14.37
C ILE A 188 -6.79 -0.41 -13.49
N TYR A 189 -6.79 0.78 -14.09
CA TYR A 189 -7.01 2.02 -13.35
C TYR A 189 -8.49 2.17 -13.03
N ALA A 190 -8.80 2.65 -11.82
CA ALA A 190 -10.16 2.96 -11.44
C ALA A 190 -10.73 4.03 -12.37
N MET A 191 -11.92 3.78 -12.92
CA MET A 191 -12.63 4.78 -13.73
C MET A 191 -13.42 5.72 -12.81
N PRO A 192 -13.49 7.02 -13.10
CA PRO A 192 -14.38 7.93 -12.40
C PRO A 192 -15.81 7.43 -12.48
N ALA A 193 -16.55 7.48 -11.37
CA ALA A 193 -17.96 7.09 -11.35
C ALA A 193 -18.75 7.89 -12.40
N GLY A 194 -19.30 7.20 -13.41
CA GLY A 194 -20.09 7.80 -14.49
C GLY A 194 -19.42 7.83 -15.88
N GLN A 195 -18.16 7.42 -16.02
CA GLN A 195 -17.51 7.17 -17.31
C GLN A 195 -17.46 5.67 -17.62
N ASP A 196 -18.61 5.05 -17.81
CA ASP A 196 -18.67 3.69 -18.35
C ASP A 196 -18.44 3.78 -19.87
N LEU A 197 -17.17 3.75 -20.28
CA LEU A 197 -16.83 3.59 -21.69
C LEU A 197 -17.43 2.25 -22.13
N SER A 198 -18.37 2.29 -23.06
CA SER A 198 -19.05 1.14 -23.64
C SER A 198 -18.03 0.05 -24.02
N ARG A 199 -17.79 -0.91 -23.12
CA ARG A 199 -16.95 -2.07 -23.40
C ARG A 199 -17.74 -2.98 -24.32
N THR A 200 -17.45 -2.92 -25.62
CA THR A 200 -18.03 -3.82 -26.63
C THR A 200 -17.37 -5.20 -26.67
N ASP A 201 -16.40 -5.48 -25.80
CA ASP A 201 -15.69 -6.76 -25.80
C ASP A 201 -15.94 -7.46 -24.47
N GLY A 202 -17.00 -8.26 -24.44
CA GLY A 202 -17.41 -9.04 -23.29
C GLY A 202 -16.32 -10.01 -22.84
N VAL A 203 -15.80 -9.81 -21.64
CA VAL A 203 -15.24 -10.90 -20.83
C VAL A 203 -16.37 -11.41 -19.96
N GLN A 204 -17.09 -12.43 -20.45
CA GLN A 204 -17.96 -13.24 -19.59
C GLN A 204 -17.07 -14.02 -18.62
N GLY A 205 -17.28 -13.86 -17.31
CA GLY A 205 -16.62 -14.71 -16.31
C GLY A 205 -16.11 -14.03 -15.03
N LEU A 206 -16.35 -12.73 -14.83
CA LEU A 206 -16.17 -12.15 -13.50
C LEU A 206 -17.35 -12.59 -12.61
N ILE A 207 -17.09 -13.56 -11.74
CA ILE A 207 -17.98 -13.89 -10.63
C ILE A 207 -17.98 -12.67 -9.72
N THR A 208 -19.01 -11.84 -9.83
CA THR A 208 -19.29 -10.80 -8.84
C THR A 208 -19.84 -11.49 -7.61
N TRP A 209 -19.10 -11.44 -6.50
CA TRP A 209 -19.66 -11.78 -5.20
C TRP A 209 -20.74 -10.73 -4.88
N PRO A 210 -22.00 -11.12 -4.62
CA PRO A 210 -23.02 -10.16 -4.22
C PRO A 210 -22.60 -9.55 -2.89
N VAL A 211 -22.37 -8.24 -2.89
CA VAL A 211 -22.22 -7.45 -1.67
C VAL A 211 -23.53 -7.59 -0.90
N ALA A 212 -23.47 -8.18 0.30
CA ALA A 212 -24.63 -8.31 1.16
C ALA A 212 -25.11 -6.90 1.55
N HIS A 213 -26.22 -6.45 0.97
CA HIS A 213 -26.93 -5.29 1.47
C HIS A 213 -27.55 -5.64 2.82
N ALA A 214 -27.17 -4.89 3.88
CA ALA A 214 -27.87 -4.94 5.14
C ALA A 214 -29.34 -4.51 4.93
N PRO A 215 -30.35 -5.31 5.33
CA PRO A 215 -31.74 -4.90 5.16
C PRO A 215 -32.07 -3.77 6.13
N SER A 216 -32.58 -2.67 5.57
CA SER A 216 -33.23 -1.60 6.31
C SER A 216 -34.46 -2.11 7.06
N GLU A 217 -34.63 -1.67 8.31
CA GLU A 217 -35.79 -2.00 9.13
C GLU A 217 -37.09 -1.45 8.52
N LYS A 218 -38.05 -2.34 8.22
CA LYS A 218 -39.49 -2.19 8.53
C LYS A 218 -40.29 -3.47 8.21
N HIS A 219 -41.22 -3.78 9.12
CA HIS A 219 -42.01 -5.01 9.31
C HIS A 219 -42.88 -5.51 8.13
N VAL A 220 -43.07 -6.84 8.01
CA VAL A 220 -44.28 -7.63 8.42
C VAL A 220 -44.13 -9.13 8.06
N LYS A 221 -44.74 -9.98 8.90
CA LYS A 221 -44.73 -11.46 9.07
C LYS A 221 -44.99 -12.34 7.82
N SER A 222 -44.26 -13.45 7.71
CA SER A 222 -44.79 -14.85 7.77
C SER A 222 -43.65 -15.89 7.76
N ASP A 223 -43.86 -16.98 8.49
CA ASP A 223 -42.93 -18.08 8.76
C ASP A 223 -42.52 -18.91 7.53
N ALA A 224 -41.21 -19.15 7.40
CA ALA A 224 -40.63 -20.40 6.91
C ALA A 224 -39.18 -20.49 7.44
N GLY A 225 -39.01 -21.17 8.57
CA GLY A 225 -37.72 -21.34 9.22
C GLY A 225 -36.72 -22.12 8.36
N MET A 226 -35.52 -21.57 8.19
CA MET A 226 -34.36 -22.35 7.74
C MET A 226 -33.53 -22.80 8.94
N SER A 227 -33.32 -24.10 8.99
CA SER A 227 -32.58 -24.86 9.98
C SER A 227 -31.12 -24.40 10.10
N ARG A 228 -30.68 -24.25 11.35
CA ARG A 228 -29.30 -23.97 11.73
C ARG A 228 -28.45 -25.23 11.46
N VAL A 229 -27.47 -25.14 10.57
CA VAL A 229 -26.49 -26.21 10.34
C VAL A 229 -25.54 -26.25 11.53
N VAL A 230 -25.51 -27.39 12.23
CA VAL A 230 -24.66 -27.66 13.38
C VAL A 230 -23.34 -28.25 12.87
N SER A 231 -22.20 -27.70 13.32
CA SER A 231 -20.88 -28.22 12.97
C SER A 231 -20.66 -29.59 13.62
N HIS A 232 -20.28 -30.58 12.83
CA HIS A 232 -19.90 -31.91 13.31
C HIS A 232 -18.68 -31.84 14.25
N SER A 233 -18.82 -32.41 15.44
CA SER A 233 -17.74 -32.71 16.37
C SER A 233 -16.84 -33.84 15.84
N THR A 234 -15.53 -33.67 16.00
CA THR A 234 -14.47 -34.62 15.65
C THR A 234 -14.57 -35.91 16.49
N PRO A 235 -14.46 -37.12 15.92
CA PRO A 235 -14.36 -38.35 16.71
C PRO A 235 -13.01 -38.46 17.42
N GLN A 236 -13.04 -38.99 18.65
CA GLN A 236 -11.86 -39.44 19.41
C GLN A 236 -11.19 -40.66 18.78
#